data_AF-A0A378XDU8-F1
#
_entry.id   AF-A0A378XDU8-F1
#
_cell.length_a   1.000
_cell.length_b   1.000
_cell.length_c   1.000
_cell.angle_alpha   90.00
_cell.angle_beta   90.00
_cell.angle_gamma   90.00
#
_symmetry.space_group_name_H-M   'P 1'
#
loop_
_entity.id
_entity.type
_entity.pdbx_description
1 polymer ?
#
loop_
_entity_poly.entity_id
_entity_poly.type
_entity_poly.pdbx_seq_one_letter_code
_entity_poly.pdbx_strand_id
1 'polypeptide(L)'
;MIKLNLNLENSKFTIQTLAALKEGEFEEGNDFSVDLNNELKVMLERLNVTFNIINTAIVREDWLAMLALLVRMRVYLMNLSGVFSNTAEDIATLLKMPMVFSSESLSKVMKYKLSCSEDSSLKIDINLNEFKLIIKKINALEQKVAESSPWFVNYELNLNEYFLEKTNSLGGSIGAANKKLSSGEYVESVYHLKKICLFSMELSIFFDQMMEDVGKVIWSEEFNFPEFSEDYTIPEYYDLPEFMR
;
A
#
# COMPACT_ATOMS: atom_id res chain seq x y z
N MET A 1 9.62 -9.98 -11.04
CA MET A 1 9.05 -8.71 -11.54
C MET A 1 7.54 -8.81 -11.71
N ILE A 2 6.81 -8.06 -10.87
CA ILE A 2 5.35 -7.93 -10.94
C ILE A 2 5.03 -6.69 -11.80
N LYS A 3 4.19 -6.84 -12.82
CA LYS A 3 3.72 -5.70 -13.60
C LYS A 3 2.35 -5.29 -13.08
N LEU A 4 2.27 -4.14 -12.42
CA LEU A 4 1.01 -3.59 -11.91
C LEU A 4 0.36 -2.74 -12.99
N ASN A 5 -0.90 -3.03 -13.29
CA ASN A 5 -1.73 -2.13 -14.08
C ASN A 5 -2.46 -1.14 -13.17
N LEU A 6 -1.70 -0.33 -12.43
CA LEU A 6 -2.21 0.63 -11.46
C LEU A 6 -1.61 2.00 -11.74
N ASN A 7 -2.47 3.02 -11.74
CA ASN A 7 -2.09 4.41 -11.77
C ASN A 7 -2.94 5.15 -10.72
N LEU A 8 -2.35 5.43 -9.55
CA LEU A 8 -2.99 6.12 -8.44
C LEU A 8 -3.16 7.63 -8.68
N GLU A 9 -2.36 8.23 -9.56
CA GLU A 9 -2.63 9.61 -10.00
C GLU A 9 -3.97 9.70 -10.74
N ASN A 10 -4.34 8.65 -11.47
CA ASN A 10 -5.65 8.57 -12.12
C ASN A 10 -6.80 8.43 -11.10
N SER A 11 -6.57 7.86 -9.91
CA SER A 11 -7.57 7.92 -8.83
C SER A 11 -7.72 9.33 -8.26
N LYS A 12 -6.64 10.09 -8.09
CA LYS A 12 -6.76 11.50 -7.65
C LYS A 12 -7.59 12.32 -8.63
N PHE A 13 -7.29 12.18 -9.93
CA PHE A 13 -8.07 12.83 -10.98
C PHE A 13 -9.55 12.45 -10.90
N THR A 14 -9.85 11.16 -10.69
CA THR A 14 -11.23 10.67 -10.49
C THR A 14 -11.89 11.37 -9.30
N ILE A 15 -11.20 11.42 -8.16
CA ILE A 15 -11.68 11.99 -6.89
C ILE A 15 -11.92 13.49 -7.06
N GLN A 16 -10.94 14.25 -7.53
CA GLN A 16 -11.04 15.70 -7.74
C GLN A 16 -12.14 16.08 -8.73
N THR A 17 -12.29 15.32 -9.81
CA THR A 17 -13.35 15.54 -10.80
C THR A 17 -14.73 15.36 -10.18
N LEU A 18 -14.91 14.33 -9.35
CA LEU A 18 -16.19 14.10 -8.70
C LEU A 18 -16.42 15.01 -7.49
N ALA A 19 -15.38 15.41 -6.77
CA ALA A 19 -15.44 16.42 -5.71
C ALA A 19 -15.97 17.75 -6.26
N ALA A 20 -15.57 18.14 -7.47
CA ALA A 20 -16.11 19.31 -8.14
C ALA A 20 -17.63 19.23 -8.44
N LEU A 21 -18.19 18.02 -8.45
CA LEU A 21 -19.63 17.74 -8.60
C LEU A 21 -20.35 17.53 -7.27
N LYS A 22 -19.70 17.77 -6.11
CA LYS A 22 -20.32 17.65 -4.79
C LYS A 22 -20.61 19.02 -4.17
N GLU A 23 -21.59 19.03 -3.26
CA GLU A 23 -21.90 20.19 -2.42
C GLU A 23 -20.98 20.22 -1.18
N GLY A 24 -20.36 21.37 -0.90
CA GLY A 24 -19.51 21.58 0.28
C GLY A 24 -18.01 21.57 -0.02
N GLU A 25 -17.21 21.81 1.02
CA GLU A 25 -15.75 21.69 0.95
C GLU A 25 -15.36 20.22 1.12
N PHE A 26 -14.47 19.74 0.25
CA PHE A 26 -13.89 18.41 0.33
C PHE A 26 -12.51 18.55 0.95
N GLU A 27 -12.36 18.07 2.18
CA GLU A 27 -11.05 17.92 2.81
C GLU A 27 -10.45 16.58 2.38
N GLU A 28 -9.26 16.66 1.79
CA GLU A 28 -8.52 15.54 1.25
C GLU A 28 -7.69 14.91 2.38
N GLY A 29 -7.83 13.61 2.59
CA GLY A 29 -6.97 12.82 3.49
C GLY A 29 -5.62 12.51 2.88
N ASN A 30 -5.53 12.39 1.54
CA ASN A 30 -4.25 12.38 0.83
C ASN A 30 -3.76 13.80 0.52
N ASP A 31 -2.46 14.02 0.62
CA ASP A 31 -1.83 15.19 0.00
C ASP A 31 -1.76 14.97 -1.52
N PHE A 32 -2.73 15.51 -2.26
CA PHE A 32 -2.74 15.39 -3.72
C PHE A 32 -1.56 16.09 -4.42
N SER A 33 -0.71 16.82 -3.70
CA SER A 33 0.54 17.36 -4.23
C SER A 33 1.67 16.32 -4.40
N VAL A 34 1.57 15.16 -3.72
CA VAL A 34 2.59 14.10 -3.73
C VAL A 34 2.30 13.05 -4.80
N ASP A 35 3.26 12.67 -5.64
CA ASP A 35 3.09 11.58 -6.61
C ASP A 35 2.91 10.20 -5.91
N LEU A 36 1.66 9.72 -5.85
CA LEU A 36 1.27 8.46 -5.19
C LEU A 36 1.80 7.24 -5.92
N ASN A 37 1.99 7.33 -7.26
CA ASN A 37 2.61 6.25 -8.01
C ASN A 37 4.07 6.09 -7.60
N ASN A 38 4.78 7.21 -7.49
CA ASN A 38 6.16 7.22 -7.04
C ASN A 38 6.27 6.79 -5.57
N GLU A 39 5.40 7.25 -4.69
CA GLU A 39 5.38 6.85 -3.28
C GLU A 39 5.18 5.33 -3.14
N LEU A 40 4.15 4.77 -3.78
CA LEU A 40 3.89 3.34 -3.80
C LEU A 40 5.11 2.56 -4.32
N LYS A 41 5.70 3.01 -5.42
CA LYS A 41 6.87 2.37 -6.03
C LYS A 41 8.06 2.37 -5.08
N VAL A 42 8.41 3.53 -4.52
CA VAL A 42 9.56 3.68 -3.61
C VAL A 42 9.37 2.83 -2.35
N MET A 43 8.15 2.79 -1.79
CA MET A 43 7.88 1.95 -0.61
C MET A 43 8.01 0.45 -0.93
N LEU A 44 7.52 -0.01 -2.07
CA LEU A 44 7.64 -1.43 -2.48
C LEU A 44 9.10 -1.80 -2.79
N GLU A 45 9.87 -0.91 -3.41
CA GLU A 45 11.30 -1.12 -3.65
C GLU A 45 12.08 -1.21 -2.34
N ARG A 46 11.82 -0.29 -1.39
CA ARG A 46 12.37 -0.34 -0.02
C ARG A 46 12.03 -1.64 0.69
N LEU A 47 10.77 -2.07 0.61
CA LEU A 47 10.30 -3.30 1.22
C LEU A 47 11.03 -4.53 0.63
N ASN A 48 11.19 -4.58 -0.69
CA ASN A 48 11.89 -5.68 -1.37
C ASN A 48 13.37 -5.77 -0.96
N VAL A 49 14.06 -4.63 -0.89
CA VAL A 49 15.44 -4.59 -0.40
C VAL A 49 15.50 -5.04 1.06
N THR A 50 14.60 -4.56 1.91
CA THR A 50 14.53 -4.98 3.31
C THR A 50 14.34 -6.49 3.47
N PHE A 51 13.49 -7.14 2.66
CA PHE A 51 13.36 -8.59 2.67
C PHE A 51 14.70 -9.31 2.42
N ASN A 52 15.46 -8.86 1.42
CA ASN A 52 16.75 -9.47 1.07
C ASN A 52 17.78 -9.32 2.20
N ILE A 53 17.82 -8.16 2.85
CA ILE A 53 18.77 -7.89 3.91
C ILE A 53 18.39 -8.65 5.19
N ILE A 54 17.09 -8.75 5.53
CA ILE A 54 16.62 -9.58 6.65
C ILE A 54 17.03 -11.03 6.43
N ASN A 55 16.80 -11.58 5.24
CA ASN A 55 17.24 -12.93 4.90
C ASN A 55 18.76 -13.12 5.12
N THR A 56 19.56 -12.11 4.77
CA THR A 56 21.03 -12.15 5.00
C THR A 56 21.37 -12.08 6.48
N ALA A 57 20.70 -11.23 7.26
CA ALA A 57 20.89 -11.11 8.71
C ALA A 57 20.53 -12.41 9.43
N ILE A 58 19.44 -13.07 9.04
CA ILE A 58 19.04 -14.38 9.57
C ILE A 58 20.13 -15.42 9.33
N VAL A 59 20.68 -15.52 8.11
CA VAL A 59 21.74 -16.49 7.79
C VAL A 59 23.02 -16.24 8.57
N ARG A 60 23.28 -14.98 8.94
CA ARG A 60 24.44 -14.58 9.73
C ARG A 60 24.21 -14.63 11.24
N GLU A 61 23.00 -15.00 11.67
CA GLU A 61 22.58 -14.95 13.08
C GLU A 61 22.76 -13.55 13.71
N ASP A 62 22.64 -12.50 12.89
CA ASP A 62 22.77 -11.11 13.30
C ASP A 62 21.40 -10.57 13.75
N TRP A 63 21.03 -10.94 14.98
CA TRP A 63 19.72 -10.66 15.56
C TRP A 63 19.41 -9.16 15.66
N LEU A 64 20.40 -8.34 15.99
CA LEU A 64 20.21 -6.90 16.12
C LEU A 64 19.92 -6.25 14.76
N ALA A 65 20.65 -6.64 13.71
CA ALA A 65 20.37 -6.14 12.36
C ALA A 65 19.00 -6.61 11.88
N MET A 66 18.66 -7.88 12.13
CA MET A 66 17.35 -8.43 11.80
C MET A 66 16.22 -7.63 12.45
N LEU A 67 16.31 -7.34 13.75
CA LEU A 67 15.28 -6.58 14.48
C LEU A 67 15.17 -5.14 13.98
N ALA A 68 16.30 -4.44 13.78
CA ALA A 68 16.29 -3.10 13.20
C ALA A 68 15.58 -3.08 11.84
N LEU A 69 15.83 -4.09 11.01
CA LEU A 69 15.21 -4.22 9.69
C LEU A 69 13.74 -4.61 9.76
N LEU A 70 13.32 -5.43 10.73
CA LEU A 70 11.90 -5.74 10.96
C LEU A 70 11.13 -4.48 11.39
N VAL A 71 11.70 -3.63 12.24
CA VAL A 71 11.10 -2.33 12.60
C VAL A 71 10.95 -1.46 11.34
N ARG A 72 11.98 -1.35 10.51
CA ARG A 72 11.90 -0.62 9.22
C ARG A 72 10.85 -1.21 8.28
N MET A 73 10.81 -2.54 8.15
CA MET A 73 9.82 -3.26 7.35
C MET A 73 8.41 -2.90 7.79
N ARG A 74 8.17 -2.85 9.10
CA ARG A 74 6.86 -2.47 9.65
C ARG A 74 6.47 -1.04 9.27
N VAL A 75 7.41 -0.09 9.33
CA VAL A 75 7.15 1.30 8.89
C VAL A 75 6.77 1.35 7.41
N TYR A 76 7.46 0.60 6.55
CA TYR A 76 7.11 0.55 5.13
C TYR A 76 5.73 -0.07 4.88
N LEU A 77 5.38 -1.14 5.60
CA LEU A 77 4.04 -1.75 5.53
C LEU A 77 2.95 -0.79 6.00
N MET A 78 3.21 -0.05 7.09
CA MET A 78 2.31 1.00 7.59
C MET A 78 2.07 2.09 6.55
N ASN A 79 3.14 2.59 5.91
CA ASN A 79 3.02 3.60 4.86
C ASN A 79 2.26 3.07 3.64
N LEU A 80 2.52 1.84 3.23
CA LEU A 80 1.79 1.18 2.15
C LEU A 80 0.29 1.06 2.47
N SER A 81 -0.05 0.66 3.70
CA SER A 81 -1.44 0.65 4.15
C SER A 81 -2.06 2.05 4.08
N GLY A 82 -1.34 3.06 4.58
CA GLY A 82 -1.73 4.47 4.57
C GLY A 82 -2.11 5.00 3.19
N VAL A 83 -1.31 4.72 2.16
CA VAL A 83 -1.60 5.12 0.77
C VAL A 83 -2.98 4.64 0.32
N PHE A 84 -3.34 3.39 0.64
CA PHE A 84 -4.62 2.82 0.24
C PHE A 84 -5.77 3.22 1.18
N SER A 85 -5.54 3.30 2.50
CA SER A 85 -6.57 3.70 3.45
C SER A 85 -7.02 5.13 3.21
N ASN A 86 -6.08 6.05 3.00
CA ASN A 86 -6.39 7.46 2.73
C ASN A 86 -7.17 7.60 1.41
N THR A 87 -6.78 6.85 0.37
CA THR A 87 -7.53 6.82 -0.90
C THR A 87 -8.96 6.31 -0.69
N ALA A 88 -9.14 5.27 0.12
CA ALA A 88 -10.47 4.74 0.43
C ALA A 88 -11.30 5.75 1.24
N GLU A 89 -10.70 6.41 2.22
CA GLU A 89 -11.37 7.40 3.07
C GLU A 89 -11.82 8.62 2.26
N ASP A 90 -10.97 9.15 1.39
CA ASP A 90 -11.29 10.23 0.44
C ASP A 90 -12.55 9.90 -0.36
N ILE A 91 -12.58 8.71 -0.95
CA ILE A 91 -13.71 8.25 -1.74
C ILE A 91 -14.95 8.02 -0.86
N ALA A 92 -14.79 7.43 0.33
CA ALA A 92 -15.91 7.18 1.23
C ALA A 92 -16.56 8.49 1.69
N THR A 93 -15.77 9.51 1.99
CA THR A 93 -16.23 10.88 2.31
C THR A 93 -16.98 11.47 1.12
N LEU A 94 -16.37 11.41 -0.08
CA LEU A 94 -16.98 11.90 -1.31
C LEU A 94 -18.33 11.23 -1.61
N LEU A 95 -18.45 9.93 -1.38
CA LEU A 95 -19.67 9.16 -1.62
C LEU A 95 -20.84 9.55 -0.70
N LYS A 96 -20.57 10.13 0.48
CA LYS A 96 -21.59 10.62 1.41
C LYS A 96 -22.17 11.98 1.02
N MET A 97 -21.46 12.75 0.19
CA MET A 97 -21.86 14.10 -0.22
C MET A 97 -22.92 14.05 -1.35
N PRO A 98 -23.92 14.95 -1.35
CA PRO A 98 -24.88 15.05 -2.45
C PRO A 98 -24.22 15.58 -3.73
N MET A 99 -24.69 15.12 -4.89
CA MET A 99 -24.21 15.62 -6.18
C MET A 99 -24.94 16.90 -6.59
N VAL A 100 -24.18 17.88 -7.11
CA VAL A 100 -24.67 19.16 -7.62
C VAL A 100 -24.19 19.37 -9.04
N PHE A 101 -25.14 19.54 -9.96
CA PHE A 101 -24.88 19.79 -11.38
C PHE A 101 -25.14 21.27 -11.71
N SER A 102 -24.25 22.14 -11.24
CA SER A 102 -24.26 23.57 -11.59
C SER A 102 -23.35 23.86 -12.79
N SER A 103 -23.54 25.00 -13.46
CA SER A 103 -22.63 25.46 -14.52
C SER A 103 -21.20 25.64 -14.02
N GLU A 104 -21.01 26.07 -12.77
CA GLU A 104 -19.71 26.20 -12.13
C GLU A 104 -19.06 24.83 -11.89
N SER A 105 -19.81 23.87 -11.34
CA SER A 105 -19.36 22.50 -11.09
C SER A 105 -18.91 21.81 -12.39
N LEU A 106 -19.69 21.96 -13.47
CA LEU A 106 -19.36 21.42 -14.80
C LEU A 106 -18.12 22.11 -15.40
N SER A 107 -17.94 23.42 -15.19
CA SER A 107 -16.73 24.12 -15.62
C SER A 107 -15.48 23.62 -14.88
N LYS A 108 -15.57 23.28 -13.59
CA LYS A 108 -14.46 22.68 -12.82
C LYS A 108 -14.10 21.30 -13.36
N VAL A 109 -15.11 20.45 -13.62
CA VAL A 109 -14.93 19.12 -14.25
C VAL A 109 -14.17 19.22 -15.58
N MET A 110 -14.52 20.18 -16.44
CA MET A 110 -13.83 20.36 -17.72
C MET A 110 -12.35 20.72 -17.58
N LYS A 111 -11.97 21.45 -16.52
CA LYS A 111 -10.55 21.78 -16.25
C LYS A 111 -9.76 20.53 -15.87
N TYR A 112 -10.31 19.69 -14.99
CA TYR A 112 -9.65 18.45 -14.59
C TYR A 112 -9.54 17.46 -15.75
N LYS A 113 -10.55 17.38 -16.63
CA LYS A 113 -10.57 16.42 -17.75
C LYS A 113 -9.34 16.52 -18.67
N LEU A 114 -8.67 17.68 -18.71
CA LEU A 114 -7.48 17.91 -19.52
C LEU A 114 -6.17 17.39 -18.89
N SER A 115 -6.18 16.93 -17.63
CA SER A 115 -4.99 16.47 -16.91
C SER A 115 -4.88 14.95 -16.76
N CYS A 116 -5.84 14.17 -17.27
CA CYS A 116 -5.80 12.71 -17.18
C CYS A 116 -4.73 12.16 -18.14
N SER A 117 -3.66 11.58 -17.61
CA SER A 117 -2.67 10.90 -18.43
C SER A 117 -3.15 9.50 -18.79
N GLU A 118 -3.18 9.19 -20.09
CA GLU A 118 -3.26 7.81 -20.55
C GLU A 118 -1.90 7.15 -20.33
N ASP A 119 -1.92 6.03 -19.62
CA ASP A 119 -0.93 4.95 -19.78
C ASP A 119 0.43 5.10 -19.06
N SER A 120 0.45 4.82 -17.76
CA SER A 120 1.68 4.36 -17.10
C SER A 120 1.38 3.17 -16.19
N SER A 121 1.54 1.96 -16.73
CA SER A 121 1.58 0.75 -15.88
C SER A 121 2.82 0.80 -14.99
N LEU A 122 2.64 0.77 -13.67
CA LEU A 122 3.73 0.65 -12.72
C LEU A 122 4.43 -0.71 -12.85
N LYS A 123 5.72 -0.70 -13.16
CA LYS A 123 6.56 -1.91 -13.12
C LYS A 123 7.27 -1.94 -11.78
N ILE A 124 7.01 -2.98 -11.00
CA ILE A 124 7.57 -3.11 -9.65
C ILE A 124 8.19 -4.50 -9.49
N ASP A 125 9.44 -4.54 -9.09
CA ASP A 125 10.07 -5.81 -8.74
C ASP A 125 9.98 -6.03 -7.23
N ILE A 126 8.99 -6.83 -6.82
CA ILE A 126 8.81 -7.24 -5.44
C ILE A 126 8.38 -8.71 -5.37
N ASN A 127 8.87 -9.43 -4.36
CA ASN A 127 8.40 -10.76 -4.01
C ASN A 127 7.82 -10.74 -2.58
N LEU A 128 6.52 -10.48 -2.46
CA LEU A 128 5.80 -10.48 -1.18
C LEU A 128 5.76 -11.86 -0.53
N ASN A 129 5.96 -12.95 -1.27
CA ASN A 129 6.10 -14.27 -0.63
C ASN A 129 7.41 -14.41 0.19
N GLU A 130 8.42 -13.56 -0.04
CA GLU A 130 9.61 -13.51 0.84
C GLU A 130 9.24 -13.17 2.27
N PHE A 131 8.23 -12.32 2.49
CA PHE A 131 7.69 -12.03 3.81
C PHE A 131 7.36 -13.31 4.57
N LYS A 132 6.62 -14.22 3.93
CA LYS A 132 6.23 -15.49 4.56
C LYS A 132 7.44 -16.35 4.92
N LEU A 133 8.45 -16.36 4.06
CA LEU A 133 9.68 -17.11 4.28
C LEU A 133 10.46 -16.53 5.47
N ILE A 134 10.56 -15.21 5.56
CA ILE A 134 11.20 -14.50 6.68
C ILE A 134 10.53 -14.87 7.99
N ILE A 135 9.20 -14.70 8.09
CA ILE A 135 8.47 -15.01 9.34
C ILE A 135 8.63 -16.49 9.72
N LYS A 136 8.52 -17.41 8.74
CA LYS A 136 8.74 -18.85 8.98
C LYS A 136 10.15 -19.16 9.49
N LYS A 137 11.19 -18.53 8.93
CA LYS A 137 12.58 -18.72 9.36
C LYS A 137 12.78 -18.24 10.81
N ILE A 138 12.26 -17.06 11.13
CA ILE A 138 12.35 -16.50 12.50
C ILE A 138 11.66 -17.45 13.49
N ASN A 139 10.45 -17.91 13.17
CA ASN A 139 9.72 -18.83 14.06
C ASN A 139 10.45 -20.17 14.26
N ALA A 140 11.10 -20.69 13.21
CA ALA A 140 11.89 -21.92 13.30
C ALA A 140 13.14 -21.75 14.19
N LEU A 141 13.78 -20.58 14.19
CA LEU A 141 14.98 -20.31 14.98
C LEU A 141 14.70 -20.23 16.48
N GLU A 142 13.56 -19.66 16.87
CA GLU A 142 13.13 -19.59 18.28
C GLU A 142 12.56 -20.92 18.80
N GLN A 143 12.59 -21.99 17.99
CA GLN A 143 12.02 -23.32 18.31
C GLN A 143 10.56 -23.27 18.80
N LYS A 144 9.82 -22.22 18.43
CA LYS A 144 8.44 -22.08 18.84
C LYS A 144 7.57 -22.89 17.90
N VAL A 145 6.97 -23.94 18.45
CA VAL A 145 5.87 -24.65 17.82
C VAL A 145 4.80 -23.59 17.53
N ALA A 146 4.35 -23.53 16.29
CA ALA A 146 3.47 -22.50 15.71
C ALA A 146 2.04 -22.47 16.30
N GLU A 147 1.87 -22.75 17.60
CA GLU A 147 0.60 -23.14 18.20
C GLU A 147 -0.03 -22.09 19.13
N SER A 148 0.63 -20.99 19.51
CA SER A 148 0.08 -20.12 20.56
C SER A 148 -0.80 -18.94 20.09
N SER A 149 -0.82 -18.55 18.82
CA SER A 149 -1.74 -17.49 18.36
C SER A 149 -1.90 -17.47 16.84
N PRO A 150 -3.13 -17.28 16.30
CA PRO A 150 -3.35 -17.20 14.86
C PRO A 150 -2.56 -16.02 14.27
N TRP A 151 -1.93 -16.25 13.12
CA TRP A 151 -1.32 -15.19 12.32
C TRP A 151 -2.41 -14.39 11.59
N PHE A 152 -2.15 -13.10 11.35
CA PHE A 152 -3.07 -12.22 10.64
C PHE A 152 -3.04 -12.49 9.13
N VAL A 153 -1.85 -12.73 8.58
CA VAL A 153 -1.71 -13.13 7.17
C VAL A 153 -2.14 -14.59 7.01
N ASN A 154 -2.86 -14.89 5.92
CA ASN A 154 -3.09 -16.27 5.51
C ASN A 154 -1.86 -16.82 4.77
N TYR A 155 -1.04 -17.62 5.47
CA TYR A 155 0.22 -18.16 4.94
C TYR A 155 0.04 -19.18 3.82
N GLU A 156 -1.17 -19.70 3.61
CA GLU A 156 -1.51 -20.60 2.50
C GLU A 156 -1.71 -19.85 1.18
N LEU A 157 -2.02 -18.54 1.22
CA LEU A 157 -2.21 -17.74 0.01
C LEU A 157 -0.90 -17.39 -0.67
N ASN A 158 -0.88 -17.35 -2.00
CA ASN A 158 0.20 -16.71 -2.74
C ASN A 158 0.04 -15.19 -2.66
N LEU A 159 0.90 -14.53 -1.86
CA LEU A 159 0.77 -13.09 -1.59
C LEU A 159 1.02 -12.23 -2.83
N ASN A 160 1.89 -12.68 -3.75
CA ASN A 160 2.13 -11.99 -5.01
C ASN A 160 0.89 -12.02 -5.91
N GLU A 161 0.24 -13.17 -6.02
CA GLU A 161 -0.97 -13.33 -6.83
C GLU A 161 -2.13 -12.53 -6.26
N TYR A 162 -2.34 -12.59 -4.94
CA TYR A 162 -3.35 -11.81 -4.26
C TYR A 162 -3.15 -10.31 -4.49
N PHE A 163 -1.93 -9.81 -4.24
CA PHE A 163 -1.60 -8.40 -4.45
C PHE A 163 -1.79 -7.97 -5.91
N LEU A 164 -1.36 -8.79 -6.87
CA LEU A 164 -1.53 -8.51 -8.29
C LEU A 164 -3.00 -8.48 -8.71
N GLU A 165 -3.82 -9.42 -8.23
CA GLU A 165 -5.25 -9.47 -8.52
C GLU A 165 -5.95 -8.20 -8.00
N LYS A 166 -5.69 -7.83 -6.74
CA LYS A 166 -6.32 -6.67 -6.11
C LYS A 166 -5.89 -5.35 -6.74
N THR A 167 -4.59 -5.17 -7.03
CA THR A 167 -4.09 -3.97 -7.73
C THR A 167 -4.63 -3.86 -9.15
N ASN A 168 -4.74 -4.96 -9.89
CA ASN A 168 -5.36 -4.95 -11.23
C ASN A 168 -6.87 -4.63 -11.16
N SER A 169 -7.57 -5.14 -10.15
CA SER A 169 -8.99 -4.84 -9.93
C SER A 169 -9.22 -3.37 -9.57
N LEU A 170 -8.34 -2.80 -8.74
CA LEU A 170 -8.30 -1.38 -8.43
C LEU A 170 -8.05 -0.54 -9.69
N GLY A 171 -6.97 -0.83 -10.43
CA GLY A 171 -6.62 -0.10 -11.64
C GLY A 171 -7.69 -0.18 -12.74
N GLY A 172 -8.30 -1.35 -12.92
CA GLY A 172 -9.43 -1.52 -13.83
C GLY A 172 -10.65 -0.68 -13.43
N SER A 173 -10.92 -0.57 -12.13
CA SER A 173 -12.03 0.26 -11.61
C SER A 173 -11.75 1.76 -11.77
N ILE A 174 -10.50 2.20 -11.56
CA ILE A 174 -10.05 3.58 -11.83
C ILE A 174 -10.23 3.90 -13.31
N GLY A 175 -9.74 3.04 -14.20
CA GLY A 175 -9.87 3.22 -15.66
C GLY A 175 -11.33 3.31 -16.10
N ALA A 176 -12.20 2.45 -15.56
CA ALA A 176 -13.63 2.48 -15.85
C ALA A 176 -14.31 3.76 -15.32
N ALA A 177 -14.00 4.18 -14.09
CA ALA A 177 -14.52 5.43 -13.53
C ALA A 177 -14.16 6.64 -14.42
N ASN A 178 -12.90 6.74 -14.84
CA ASN A 178 -12.41 7.82 -15.70
C ASN A 178 -13.06 7.84 -17.08
N LYS A 179 -13.21 6.66 -17.69
CA LYS A 179 -13.93 6.52 -18.96
C LYS A 179 -15.37 7.01 -18.84
N LYS A 180 -16.07 6.62 -17.77
CA LYS A 180 -17.46 7.00 -17.54
C LYS A 180 -17.62 8.48 -17.22
N LEU A 181 -16.72 9.07 -16.43
CA LEU A 181 -16.66 10.53 -16.23
C LEU A 181 -16.48 11.27 -17.54
N SER A 182 -15.57 10.78 -18.39
CA SER A 182 -15.28 11.41 -19.68
C SER A 182 -16.47 11.39 -20.63
N SER A 183 -17.34 10.39 -20.54
CA SER A 183 -18.58 10.27 -21.31
C SER A 183 -19.79 10.99 -20.66
N GLY A 184 -19.63 11.59 -19.47
CA GLY A 184 -20.74 12.19 -18.72
C GLY A 184 -21.66 11.17 -18.03
N GLU A 185 -21.25 9.90 -17.95
CA GLU A 185 -21.98 8.81 -17.31
C GLU A 185 -21.71 8.81 -15.79
N TYR A 186 -22.10 9.88 -15.09
CA TYR A 186 -21.72 10.12 -13.70
C TYR A 186 -22.21 9.06 -12.71
N VAL A 187 -23.43 8.53 -12.92
CA VAL A 187 -23.99 7.47 -12.05
C VAL A 187 -23.14 6.20 -12.13
N GLU A 188 -22.73 5.80 -13.33
CA GLU A 188 -21.86 4.64 -13.52
C GLU A 188 -20.45 4.89 -12.98
N SER A 189 -19.94 6.11 -13.11
CA SER A 189 -18.68 6.48 -12.49
C SER A 189 -18.74 6.31 -10.96
N VAL A 190 -19.79 6.79 -10.29
CA VAL A 190 -19.99 6.61 -8.84
C VAL A 190 -20.01 5.12 -8.45
N TYR A 191 -20.60 4.26 -9.28
CA TYR A 191 -20.54 2.80 -9.06
C TYR A 191 -19.09 2.29 -9.09
N HIS A 192 -18.27 2.74 -10.04
CA HIS A 192 -16.87 2.39 -10.09
C HIS A 192 -16.07 2.97 -8.91
N LEU A 193 -16.39 4.17 -8.42
CA LEU A 193 -15.76 4.71 -7.20
C LEU A 193 -15.98 3.83 -5.98
N LYS A 194 -17.17 3.27 -5.81
CA LYS A 194 -17.43 2.31 -4.72
C LYS A 194 -16.50 1.09 -4.82
N LYS A 195 -16.20 0.63 -6.03
CA LYS A 195 -15.21 -0.44 -6.25
C LYS A 195 -13.79 0.00 -5.94
N ILE A 196 -13.40 1.20 -6.36
CA ILE A 196 -12.09 1.77 -6.01
C ILE A 196 -11.93 1.82 -4.49
N CYS A 197 -12.92 2.35 -3.77
CA CYS A 197 -12.95 2.35 -2.30
C CYS A 197 -12.79 0.94 -1.72
N LEU A 198 -13.57 -0.04 -2.20
CA LEU A 198 -13.49 -1.42 -1.74
C LEU A 198 -12.09 -2.02 -1.94
N PHE A 199 -11.54 -1.94 -3.15
CA PHE A 199 -10.24 -2.53 -3.47
C PHE A 199 -9.09 -1.81 -2.74
N SER A 200 -9.19 -0.50 -2.54
CA SER A 200 -8.24 0.23 -1.70
C SER A 200 -8.30 -0.24 -0.24
N MET A 201 -9.49 -0.42 0.34
CA MET A 201 -9.62 -1.00 1.70
C MET A 201 -9.02 -2.40 1.79
N GLU A 202 -9.28 -3.27 0.81
CA GLU A 202 -8.70 -4.62 0.78
C GLU A 202 -7.17 -4.59 0.73
N LEU A 203 -6.57 -3.68 -0.05
CA LEU A 203 -5.12 -3.51 -0.12
C LEU A 203 -4.53 -2.92 1.17
N SER A 204 -5.23 -1.97 1.82
CA SER A 204 -4.82 -1.45 3.13
C SER A 204 -4.80 -2.57 4.18
N ILE A 205 -5.90 -3.33 4.30
CA ILE A 205 -6.00 -4.47 5.22
C ILE A 205 -4.90 -5.51 4.94
N PHE A 206 -4.59 -5.77 3.67
CA PHE A 206 -3.51 -6.69 3.30
C PHE A 206 -2.15 -6.29 3.88
N PHE A 207 -1.79 -5.00 3.80
CA PHE A 207 -0.54 -4.51 4.38
C PHE A 207 -0.60 -4.41 5.91
N ASP A 208 -1.74 -4.06 6.49
CA ASP A 208 -1.95 -4.06 7.94
C ASP A 208 -1.75 -5.46 8.53
N GLN A 209 -2.29 -6.50 7.89
CA GLN A 209 -2.11 -7.88 8.35
C GLN A 209 -0.63 -8.28 8.37
N MET A 210 0.14 -7.91 7.34
CA MET A 210 1.59 -8.12 7.34
C MET A 210 2.27 -7.31 8.44
N MET A 211 1.86 -6.05 8.65
CA MET A 211 2.40 -5.18 9.69
C MET A 211 2.16 -5.74 11.09
N GLU A 212 0.98 -6.29 11.36
CA GLU A 212 0.61 -6.92 12.63
C GLU A 212 1.41 -8.20 12.89
N ASP A 213 1.61 -9.03 11.87
CA ASP A 213 2.48 -10.21 11.97
C ASP A 213 3.92 -9.84 12.33
N VAL A 214 4.45 -8.75 11.75
CA VAL A 214 5.78 -8.23 12.12
C VAL A 214 5.77 -7.72 13.56
N GLY A 215 4.74 -6.98 13.96
CA GLY A 215 4.63 -6.48 15.31
C GLY A 215 4.59 -7.59 16.35
N LYS A 216 3.87 -8.69 16.04
CA LYS A 216 3.84 -9.89 16.85
C LYS A 216 5.23 -10.51 17.01
N VAL A 217 6.01 -10.60 15.93
CA VAL A 217 7.41 -11.08 16.02
C VAL A 217 8.25 -10.18 16.91
N ILE A 218 8.21 -8.85 16.72
CA ILE A 218 9.12 -7.94 17.42
C ILE A 218 8.76 -7.78 18.90
N TRP A 219 7.47 -7.68 19.24
CA TRP A 219 7.02 -7.18 20.55
C TRP A 219 6.22 -8.17 21.39
N SER A 220 5.92 -9.36 20.89
CA SER A 220 5.28 -10.34 21.76
C SER A 220 6.30 -10.98 22.71
N GLU A 221 5.80 -11.38 23.89
CA GLU A 221 6.55 -12.24 24.81
C GLU A 221 6.81 -13.64 24.21
N GLU A 222 6.23 -13.92 23.04
CA GLU A 222 6.50 -15.10 22.25
C GLU A 222 7.84 -15.01 21.49
N PHE A 223 8.69 -13.99 21.60
CA PHE A 223 10.03 -14.05 20.98
C PHE A 223 11.07 -13.50 21.96
N ASN A 224 12.17 -14.24 22.17
CA ASN A 224 13.19 -13.89 23.16
C ASN A 224 14.41 -13.26 22.48
N PHE A 225 14.21 -12.08 21.92
CA PHE A 225 15.27 -11.35 21.23
C PHE A 225 16.19 -10.58 22.17
N PRO A 226 17.46 -10.34 21.78
CA PRO A 226 18.36 -9.47 22.55
C PRO A 226 17.80 -8.05 22.66
N GLU A 227 18.11 -7.36 23.77
CA GLU A 227 17.71 -5.96 23.95
C GLU A 227 18.29 -5.08 22.84
N PHE A 228 17.42 -4.22 22.31
CA PHE A 228 17.76 -3.28 21.24
C PHE A 228 18.21 -1.94 21.83
N SER A 229 19.45 -1.52 21.53
CA SER A 229 19.95 -0.19 21.90
C SER A 229 19.41 0.88 20.95
N GLU A 230 18.99 2.04 21.46
CA GLU A 230 18.53 3.18 20.65
C GLU A 230 19.62 3.70 19.69
N ASP A 231 20.90 3.51 20.04
CA ASP A 231 22.05 3.94 19.24
C ASP A 231 22.54 2.88 18.24
N TYR A 232 21.85 1.74 18.11
CA TYR A 232 22.26 0.70 17.19
C TYR A 232 22.15 1.15 15.73
N THR A 233 23.22 0.97 14.98
CA THR A 233 23.26 1.21 13.53
C THR A 233 23.46 -0.10 12.79
N ILE A 234 22.70 -0.29 11.72
CA ILE A 234 22.86 -1.46 10.86
C ILE A 234 24.26 -1.39 10.23
N PRO A 235 25.08 -2.45 10.36
CA PRO A 235 26.44 -2.46 9.86
C PRO A 235 26.57 -2.18 8.35
N GLU A 236 27.62 -1.47 7.95
CA GLU A 236 27.87 -1.07 6.56
C GLU A 236 27.98 -2.25 5.58
N TYR A 237 28.39 -3.43 6.06
CA TYR A 237 28.54 -4.63 5.23
C TYR A 237 27.23 -5.18 4.67
N TYR A 238 26.08 -4.67 5.11
CA TYR A 238 24.78 -4.96 4.49
C TYR A 238 24.55 -4.15 3.20
N ASP A 239 25.47 -3.25 2.85
CA ASP A 239 25.44 -2.42 1.65
C ASP A 239 24.07 -1.77 1.41
N LEU A 240 23.56 -1.12 2.46
CA LEU A 240 22.27 -0.43 2.40
C LEU A 240 22.32 0.61 1.27
N PRO A 241 21.36 0.57 0.32
CA PRO A 241 21.24 1.61 -0.69
C PRO A 241 21.11 2.99 -0.05
N GLU A 242 21.62 4.03 -0.73
CA GLU A 242 21.63 5.40 -0.23
C GLU A 242 20.23 5.89 0.20
N PHE A 243 19.17 5.48 -0.50
CA PHE A 243 17.78 5.83 -0.17
C PHE A 243 17.24 5.16 1.12
N MET A 244 18.02 4.27 1.75
CA MET A 244 17.72 3.57 3.01
C MET A 244 18.67 3.95 4.16
N ARG A 245 19.70 4.76 3.90
CA ARG A 245 20.60 5.29 4.92
C ARG A 245 19.97 6.51 5.57
#